data_AF-A0A7V1LU99-F1
#
_entry.id   AF-A0A7V1LU99-F1
#
_cell.length_a   1.000
_cell.length_b   1.000
_cell.length_c   1.000
_cell.angle_alpha   90.00
_cell.angle_beta   90.00
_cell.angle_gamma   90.00
#
_symmetry.space_group_name_H-M   'P 1'
#
loop_
_entity.id
_entity.type
_entity.pdbx_description
1 polymer ?
#
loop_
_entity_poly.entity_id
_entity_poly.type
_entity_poly.pdbx_seq_one_letter_code
_entity_poly.pdbx_strand_id
1 'polypeptide(L)'
;MEDSSIEYENGNKKWYMNGLLHREDGPAIERVNGRKLWCKNGLLHREDGPAIEYENGDKGWYLRGLEIKYNKETWDQKVNESDVEHIMNK
;
A
#
# COMPACT_ATOMS: atom_id res chain seq x y z
N MET A 1 -3.98 -16.75 11.17
CA MET A 1 -3.34 -15.48 10.75
C MET A 1 -4.03 -14.40 11.53
N GLU A 2 -3.30 -13.67 12.37
CA GLU A 2 -3.84 -12.60 13.21
C GLU A 2 -3.91 -11.33 12.38
N ASP A 3 -5.11 -10.95 11.96
CA ASP A 3 -5.40 -9.59 11.53
C ASP A 3 -5.61 -8.74 12.79
N SER A 4 -4.93 -7.61 12.87
CA SER A 4 -4.97 -6.72 14.02
C SER A 4 -4.98 -5.27 13.56
N SER A 5 -6.05 -4.56 13.91
CA SER A 5 -6.12 -3.12 13.73
C SER A 5 -5.83 -2.40 15.04
N ILE A 6 -4.94 -1.42 15.01
CA ILE A 6 -4.63 -0.55 16.15
C ILE A 6 -5.12 0.86 15.82
N GLU A 7 -6.04 1.37 16.64
CA GLU A 7 -6.42 2.77 16.66
C GLU A 7 -5.70 3.47 17.82
N TYR A 8 -5.10 4.62 17.53
CA TYR A 8 -4.38 5.44 18.49
C TYR A 8 -5.30 6.56 19.00
N GLU A 9 -5.04 7.08 20.19
CA GLU A 9 -5.85 8.16 20.80
C GLU A 9 -5.92 9.44 19.94
N ASN A 10 -4.93 9.67 19.07
CA ASN A 10 -4.93 10.76 18.11
C ASN A 10 -5.81 10.49 16.87
N GLY A 11 -6.52 9.37 16.82
CA GLY A 11 -7.38 8.93 15.71
C GLY A 11 -6.64 8.25 14.55
N ASN A 12 -5.32 8.07 14.63
CA ASN A 12 -4.59 7.32 13.61
C ASN A 12 -4.94 5.85 13.70
N LYS A 13 -4.97 5.17 12.55
CA LYS A 13 -5.28 3.75 12.44
C LYS A 13 -4.18 3.02 11.70
N LYS A 14 -3.86 1.81 12.14
CA LYS A 14 -2.91 0.91 11.48
C LYS A 14 -3.48 -0.50 11.43
N TRP A 15 -3.26 -1.20 10.32
CA TRP A 15 -3.69 -2.58 10.12
C TRP A 15 -2.47 -3.47 9.91
N TYR A 16 -2.47 -4.59 10.63
CA TYR A 16 -1.40 -5.56 10.66
C TYR A 16 -1.95 -6.94 10.33
N MET A 17 -1.25 -7.69 9.50
CA MET A 17 -1.49 -9.10 9.27
C MET A 17 -0.20 -9.87 9.56
N ASN A 18 -0.29 -10.86 10.46
CA ASN A 18 0.88 -11.63 10.92
C ASN A 18 2.04 -10.73 11.42
N GLY A 19 1.70 -9.63 12.11
CA GLY A 19 2.67 -8.68 12.67
C GLY A 19 3.28 -7.69 11.66
N LEU A 20 2.93 -7.77 10.37
CA LEU A 20 3.40 -6.84 9.34
C LEU A 20 2.26 -5.92 8.89
N LEU A 21 2.58 -4.68 8.52
CA LEU A 21 1.58 -3.75 7.96
C LEU A 21 0.98 -4.35 6.68
N HIS A 22 -0.30 -4.62 6.70
CA HIS A 22 -0.99 -5.27 5.58
C HIS A 22 -2.45 -4.86 5.59
N ARG A 23 -2.97 -4.47 4.44
CA ARG A 23 -4.42 -4.37 4.21
C ARG A 23 -4.74 -4.48 2.72
N GLU A 24 -5.69 -5.34 2.36
CA GLU A 24 -6.10 -5.57 0.97
C GLU A 24 -7.22 -4.60 0.55
N ASP A 25 -8.23 -4.41 1.40
CA ASP A 25 -9.40 -3.57 1.11
C ASP A 25 -9.20 -2.06 1.37
N GLY A 26 -8.01 -1.61 1.75
CA GLY A 26 -7.81 -0.20 2.12
C GLY A 26 -6.41 0.15 2.59
N PRO A 27 -6.21 1.36 3.13
CA PRO A 27 -4.90 1.81 3.61
C PRO A 27 -4.52 1.05 4.87
N ALA A 28 -3.33 0.45 4.89
CA ALA A 28 -2.74 -0.16 6.07
C ALA A 28 -2.35 0.87 7.15
N ILE A 29 -2.22 2.14 6.79
CA ILE A 29 -2.07 3.25 7.72
C ILE A 29 -2.99 4.38 7.28
N GLU A 30 -3.83 4.84 8.18
CA GLU A 30 -4.66 6.03 7.99
C GLU A 30 -4.33 7.02 9.10
N ARG A 31 -3.87 8.21 8.73
CA ARG A 31 -3.60 9.29 9.67
C ARG A 31 -4.70 10.33 9.61
N VAL A 32 -4.99 10.93 10.75
CA VAL A 32 -6.01 12.00 10.87
C VAL A 32 -5.68 13.26 10.08
N ASN A 33 -4.40 13.50 9.79
CA ASN A 33 -3.99 14.59 8.91
C ASN A 33 -4.36 14.37 7.43
N GLY A 34 -4.98 13.23 7.10
CA GLY A 34 -5.35 12.87 5.72
C GLY A 34 -4.31 12.01 5.00
N ARG A 35 -3.15 11.76 5.61
CA ARG A 35 -2.14 10.87 5.01
C ARG A 35 -2.58 9.41 5.07
N LYS A 36 -2.53 8.72 3.94
CA LYS A 36 -2.90 7.30 3.83
C LYS A 36 -1.78 6.50 3.17
N LEU A 37 -1.50 5.30 3.69
CA LEU A 37 -0.50 4.40 3.14
C LEU A 37 -1.09 3.00 2.97
N TRP A 38 -0.90 2.42 1.80
CA TRP A 38 -1.28 1.05 1.47
C TRP A 38 -0.05 0.17 1.55
N CYS A 39 -0.14 -0.88 2.36
CA CYS A 39 0.94 -1.83 2.55
C CYS A 39 0.39 -3.24 2.37
N LYS A 40 1.18 -4.12 1.76
CA LYS A 40 0.92 -5.56 1.61
C LYS A 40 2.17 -6.28 2.10
N ASN A 41 2.01 -7.16 3.09
CA ASN A 41 3.11 -7.91 3.71
C ASN A 41 4.28 -7.03 4.22
N GLY A 42 3.97 -5.86 4.79
CA GLY A 42 4.96 -4.93 5.32
C GLY A 42 5.61 -4.01 4.28
N LEU A 43 5.28 -4.17 3.00
CA LEU A 43 5.83 -3.37 1.89
C LEU A 43 4.76 -2.46 1.30
N LEU A 44 5.14 -1.26 0.87
CA LEU A 44 4.22 -0.35 0.16
C LEU A 44 3.78 -0.98 -1.16
N HIS A 45 2.48 -1.18 -1.32
CA HIS A 45 1.95 -1.84 -2.52
C HIS A 45 0.48 -1.47 -2.70
N ARG A 46 0.14 -1.01 -3.91
CA ARG A 46 -1.24 -0.79 -4.33
C ARG A 46 -1.33 -0.87 -5.86
N GLU A 47 -2.23 -1.71 -6.36
CA GLU A 47 -2.42 -1.95 -7.79
C GLU A 47 -3.49 -1.01 -8.36
N ASP A 48 -4.54 -0.75 -7.58
CA ASP A 48 -5.71 0.06 -7.98
C ASP A 48 -5.48 1.58 -7.84
N GLY A 49 -4.29 2.02 -7.43
CA GLY A 49 -4.02 3.44 -7.20
C GLY A 49 -2.70 3.74 -6.50
N PRO A 50 -2.56 4.95 -5.92
CA PRO A 50 -1.34 5.36 -5.24
C PRO A 50 -1.15 4.65 -3.89
N ALA A 51 0.00 4.05 -3.68
CA ALA A 51 0.33 3.39 -2.41
C ALA A 51 0.54 4.39 -1.26
N ILE A 52 0.80 5.67 -1.56
CA ILE A 52 0.84 6.75 -0.58
C ILE A 52 -0.01 7.91 -1.07
N GLU A 53 -0.87 8.42 -0.21
CA GLU A 53 -1.58 9.68 -0.40
C GLU A 53 -1.17 10.65 0.71
N TYR A 54 -0.64 11.79 0.32
CA TYR A 54 -0.21 12.85 1.23
C TYR A 54 -1.33 13.85 1.45
N GLU A 55 -1.29 14.55 2.59
CA GLU A 55 -2.28 15.56 2.98
C GLU A 55 -2.35 16.76 2.02
N ASN A 56 -1.26 17.04 1.30
CA ASN A 56 -1.17 18.10 0.30
C ASN A 56 -1.73 17.69 -1.08
N GLY A 57 -2.19 16.44 -1.24
CA GLY A 57 -2.68 15.90 -2.50
C GLY A 57 -1.62 15.20 -3.36
N ASP A 58 -0.35 15.20 -2.93
CA ASP A 58 0.68 14.42 -3.60
C ASP A 58 0.42 12.92 -3.44
N LYS A 59 0.85 12.17 -4.44
CA LYS A 59 0.62 10.73 -4.55
C LYS A 59 1.91 10.03 -4.87
N GLY A 60 2.16 8.92 -4.17
CA GLY A 60 3.29 8.03 -4.40
C GLY A 60 2.79 6.67 -4.84
N TRP A 61 3.34 6.13 -5.91
CA TRP A 61 2.99 4.82 -6.43
C TRP A 61 4.10 3.85 -6.11
N TYR A 62 3.74 2.75 -5.45
CA TYR A 62 4.68 1.72 -5.06
C TYR A 62 4.07 0.36 -5.34
N LEU A 63 4.87 -0.56 -5.88
CA LEU A 63 4.53 -1.96 -5.98
C LEU A 63 5.61 -2.75 -5.25
N ARG A 64 5.23 -3.41 -4.15
CA ARG A 64 6.12 -4.28 -3.35
C ARG A 64 7.35 -3.55 -2.80
N GLY A 65 7.16 -2.31 -2.41
CA GLY A 65 8.23 -1.45 -1.90
C GLY A 65 9.07 -0.80 -3.00
N LEU A 66 8.86 -1.12 -4.28
CA LEU A 66 9.51 -0.43 -5.38
C LEU A 66 8.72 0.81 -5.75
N GLU A 67 9.39 1.97 -5.72
CA GLU A 67 8.81 3.22 -6.21
C GLU A 67 8.68 3.17 -7.72
N ILE A 68 7.46 3.42 -8.19
CA ILE A 68 7.17 3.43 -9.62
C ILE A 68 6.67 4.80 -10.00
N LYS A 69 7.30 5.38 -11.03
CA LYS A 69 6.75 6.56 -11.68
C LYS A 69 5.43 6.18 -12.36
N TYR A 70 4.33 6.70 -11.83
CA TYR A 70 3.01 6.51 -12.39
C TYR A 70 2.93 7.08 -13.80
N ASN A 71 2.49 6.24 -14.72
CA ASN A 71 2.10 6.64 -16.05
C ASN A 71 0.85 5.80 -16.39
N LYS A 72 -0.27 6.49 -16.59
CA LYS A 72 -1.59 5.92 -16.87
C LYS A 72 -1.58 4.95 -18.07
N GLU A 73 -0.72 5.18 -19.06
CA GLU A 73 -0.63 4.34 -20.26
C GLU A 73 0.10 3.01 -19.99
N THR A 74 1.00 3.00 -19.01
CA THR A 74 1.86 1.83 -18.70
C THR A 74 1.53 1.17 -17.37
N TRP A 75 0.58 1.71 -16.60
CA TRP A 75 0.32 1.29 -15.22
C TRP A 75 -0.15 -0.16 -15.15
N ASP A 76 -1.18 -0.53 -15.94
CA ASP A 76 -1.66 -1.92 -16.05
C ASP A 76 -0.54 -2.90 -16.42
N GLN A 77 0.36 -2.50 -17.33
CA GLN A 77 1.49 -3.34 -17.73
C GLN A 77 2.47 -3.54 -16.55
N LYS A 78 2.78 -2.48 -15.80
CA LYS A 78 3.69 -2.56 -14.64
C LYS A 78 3.10 -3.35 -13.49
N VAL A 79 1.79 -3.25 -13.25
CA VAL A 79 1.08 -4.06 -12.25
C VAL A 79 1.22 -5.53 -12.62
N ASN A 80 0.85 -5.89 -13.85
CA ASN A 80 0.94 -7.26 -14.32
C ASN A 80 2.39 -7.81 -14.30
N GLU A 81 3.38 -7.02 -14.70
CA GLU A 81 4.80 -7.41 -14.62
C GLU A 81 5.23 -7.68 -13.18
N SER A 82 4.82 -6.81 -12.25
CA SER A 82 5.09 -7.02 -10.82
C SER A 82 4.48 -8.35 -10.35
N ASP A 83 3.27 -8.69 -10.78
CA ASP A 83 2.61 -9.96 -10.41
C ASP A 83 3.28 -11.19 -10.99
N VAL A 84 3.71 -11.12 -12.25
CA VAL A 84 4.45 -12.21 -12.90
C VAL A 84 5.78 -12.51 -12.20
N GLU A 85 6.54 -11.49 -11.80
CA GLU A 85 7.81 -11.70 -11.05
C GLU A 85 7.61 -12.40 -9.71
N HIS A 86 6.42 -12.33 -9.10
CA HIS A 86 6.10 -13.09 -7.87
C HIS A 86 5.92 -14.57 -8.14
N ILE A 87 5.25 -14.88 -9.24
CA ILE A 87 4.83 -16.24 -9.57
C ILE A 87 6.06 -17.05 -9.97
N MET A 88 7.03 -16.43 -10.64
CA MET A 88 8.26 -17.10 -11.09
C MET A 88 9.35 -17.25 -10.02
N ASN A 89 9.23 -16.62 -8.84
CA ASN A 89 10.20 -16.69 -7.74
C ASN A 89 9.73 -17.54 -6.54
N LYS A 90 8.82 -18.51 -6.76
CA LYS A 90 8.36 -19.46 -5.73
C LYS A 90 8.90 -20.87 -5.95
#